data_AF-A0A4U1EAC3-F1
#
_entry.id   AF-A0A4U1EAC3-F1
#
_cell.length_a   1.000
_cell.length_b   1.000
_cell.length_c   1.000
_cell.angle_alpha   90.00
_cell.angle_beta   90.00
_cell.angle_gamma   90.00
#
_symmetry.space_group_name_H-M   'P 1'
#
loop_
_entity.id
_entity.type
_entity.pdbx_description
1 polymer ?
#
loop_
_entity_poly.entity_id
_entity_poly.type
_entity_poly.pdbx_seq_one_letter_code
_entity_poly.pdbx_strand_id
1 'polypeptide(L)' 'MCQGTNLCEGNLTLWFHNGSFIQSQNQSSYSFKASSNDSGDYRCQREQTSLSDPVHLYVTS' A
#
# COMPACT_ATOMS: atom_id res chain seq x y z
N MET A 1 -2.85 -2.36 -6.68
CA MET A 1 -3.60 -3.41 -5.98
C MET A 1 -2.65 -4.27 -5.17
N CYS A 2 -2.93 -4.52 -3.90
CA CYS A 2 -2.14 -5.41 -3.04
C CYS A 2 -2.62 -6.85 -3.24
N GLN A 3 -1.75 -7.69 -3.82
CA GLN A 3 -2.05 -9.10 -4.07
C GLN A 3 -1.39 -9.97 -2.99
N GLY A 4 -2.10 -10.99 -2.52
CA GLY A 4 -1.58 -11.95 -1.54
C GLY A 4 -2.39 -13.24 -1.60
N THR A 5 -1.78 -14.36 -1.20
CA THR A 5 -2.46 -15.66 -1.11
C THR A 5 -3.61 -15.57 -0.13
N ASN A 6 -4.84 -15.52 -0.63
CA ASN A 6 -6.07 -15.54 0.15
C ASN A 6 -6.22 -16.91 0.82
N LEU A 7 -5.61 -17.12 1.98
CA LEU A 7 -5.86 -18.30 2.81
C LEU A 7 -7.07 -18.12 3.73
N CYS A 8 -7.45 -16.88 4.03
CA CYS A 8 -8.66 -16.51 4.76
C CYS A 8 -9.24 -15.19 4.19
N GLU A 9 -10.54 -14.95 4.36
CA GLU A 9 -11.25 -13.70 4.00
C GLU A 9 -10.83 -12.50 4.88
N GLY A 10 -9.52 -12.28 5.03
CA GLY A 10 -8.99 -11.06 5.62
C GLY A 10 -9.11 -9.92 4.62
N ASN A 11 -10.12 -9.07 4.82
CA ASN A 11 -10.35 -7.86 4.01
C ASN A 11 -9.39 -6.72 4.36
N LEU A 12 -8.61 -6.85 5.44
CA LEU A 12 -7.71 -5.81 5.93
C LEU A 12 -6.39 -5.82 5.14
N THR A 13 -6.15 -4.71 4.43
CA THR A 13 -4.88 -4.40 3.78
C THR A 13 -4.28 -3.18 4.45
N LEU A 14 -3.06 -3.31 4.96
CA LEU A 14 -2.29 -2.22 5.52
C LEU A 14 -1.42 -1.62 4.41
N TRP A 15 -1.46 -0.30 4.27
CA TRP A 15 -0.63 0.43 3.31
C TRP A 15 0.41 1.28 4.02
N PHE A 16 1.58 1.40 3.39
CA PHE A 16 2.70 2.17 3.91
C PHE A 16 3.27 3.06 2.81
N HIS A 17 3.60 4.31 3.15
CA HIS A 17 4.33 5.27 2.31
C HIS A 17 5.61 5.69 3.03
N ASN A 18 6.77 5.46 2.42
CA ASN A 18 8.09 5.70 3.00
C ASN A 18 8.23 5.09 4.42
N GLY A 19 7.60 3.93 4.65
CA GLY A 19 7.56 3.24 5.95
C GLY A 19 6.50 3.74 6.93
N SER A 20 5.81 4.85 6.65
CA SER A 20 4.72 5.37 7.48
C SER A 20 3.39 4.71 7.13
N PHE A 21 2.62 4.31 8.15
CA PHE A 21 1.32 3.67 7.97
C PHE A 21 0.24 4.65 7.48
N ILE A 22 -0.52 4.26 6.45
CA ILE A 22 -1.63 5.03 5.87
C ILE A 22 -2.94 4.57 6.48
N GLN A 23 -3.36 5.21 7.58
CA GLN A 23 -4.56 4.82 8.33
C GLN A 23 -5.87 4.90 7.55
N SER A 24 -5.97 5.81 6.58
CA SER A 24 -7.18 6.03 5.79
C SER A 24 -7.49 4.92 4.79
N GLN A 25 -6.59 3.96 4.61
CA GLN A 25 -6.67 2.97 3.55
C GLN A 25 -6.55 1.54 4.08
N ASN A 26 -7.68 0.83 4.07
CA ASN A 26 -7.79 -0.57 4.47
C ASN A 26 -8.15 -1.53 3.32
N GLN A 27 -8.45 -1.01 2.12
CA GLN A 27 -8.83 -1.82 0.97
C GLN A 27 -7.62 -2.30 0.18
N SER A 28 -7.79 -3.42 -0.53
CA SER A 28 -6.78 -4.01 -1.42
C SER A 28 -6.40 -3.11 -2.61
N SER A 29 -7.28 -2.19 -3.01
CA SER A 29 -7.00 -1.18 -4.02
C SER A 29 -6.92 0.21 -3.39
N TYR A 30 -5.77 0.86 -3.54
CA TYR A 30 -5.54 2.23 -3.10
C TYR A 30 -5.41 3.14 -4.32
N SER A 31 -6.27 4.15 -4.38
CA SER A 31 -6.32 5.14 -5.45
C SER A 31 -6.47 6.53 -4.87
N PHE A 32 -5.70 7.49 -5.37
CA PHE A 32 -5.72 8.88 -4.93
C PHE A 32 -5.25 9.79 -6.06
N LYS A 33 -5.48 11.10 -5.92
CA LYS A 33 -4.94 12.10 -6.85
C LYS A 33 -3.51 12.44 -6.42
N ALA A 34 -2.55 12.04 -7.24
CA ALA A 34 -1.14 12.21 -6.93
C ALA A 34 -0.67 13.68 -7.01
N SER A 35 0.24 14.02 -6.12
CA SER A 35 0.99 15.26 -6.03
C SER A 35 2.49 14.96 -5.86
N SER A 36 3.37 15.95 -6.04
CA SER A 36 4.81 15.77 -5.89
C SER A 36 5.21 15.19 -4.52
N ASN A 37 4.45 15.52 -3.46
CA ASN A 37 4.67 15.03 -2.09
C ASN A 37 4.35 13.53 -1.90
N ASP A 38 3.61 12.94 -2.84
CA ASP A 38 3.29 11.52 -2.82
C ASP A 38 4.43 10.66 -3.40
N SER A 39 5.51 11.28 -3.90
CA SER A 39 6.66 10.53 -4.35
C SER A 39 7.29 9.73 -3.20
N GLY A 40 7.78 8.53 -3.49
CA GLY A 40 8.40 7.65 -2.51
C GLY A 40 8.02 6.18 -2.66
N ASP A 41 8.39 5.40 -1.67
CA ASP A 41 8.20 3.95 -1.66
C ASP A 41 6.85 3.58 -1.05
N TYR A 42 6.08 2.79 -1.80
CA TYR A 42 4.83 2.22 -1.35
C TYR A 42 4.97 0.74 -1.10
N ARG A 43 4.45 0.29 0.05
CA ARG A 43 4.42 -1.11 0.45
C ARG A 43 3.03 -1.45 0.97
N CYS A 44 2.66 -2.70 0.85
CA CYS A 44 1.42 -3.19 1.43
C CYS A 44 1.64 -4.48 2.20
N GLN A 45 0.78 -4.74 3.17
CA GLN A 45 0.77 -5.96 3.95
C GLN A 45 -0.68 -6.40 4.15
N ARG A 46 -0.95 -7.69 3.98
CA ARG A 46 -2.21 -8.31 4.40
C ARG A 46 -1.97 -9.06 5.71
N GLU A 47 -3.02 -9.28 6.50
CA GLU A 47 -2.91 -9.82 7.88
C GLU A 47 -2.04 -11.08 8.03
N GLN A 48 -1.95 -11.91 6.99
CA GLN A 48 -1.19 -13.17 7.00
C GLN A 48 0.00 -13.20 6.01
N THR A 49 0.37 -12.06 5.42
CA THR A 49 1.52 -11.98 4.51
C THR A 49 2.65 -11.18 5.13
N SER A 50 3.88 -11.48 4.73
CA SER A 50 4.99 -10.55 4.93
C SER A 50 4.69 -9.23 4.23
N LEU A 51 5.33 -8.16 4.71
CA LEU A 51 5.32 -6.86 4.04
C LEU A 51 5.89 -7.02 2.63
N SER A 52 5.22 -6.42 1.64
CA SER A 52 5.64 -6.50 0.23
C SER A 52 7.01 -5.87 0.01
N ASP A 53 7.63 -6.20 -1.11
CA ASP A 53 8.71 -5.38 -1.67
C ASP A 53 8.19 -3.96 -1.99
N PRO A 54 9.07 -2.94 -1.94
CA PRO A 54 8.69 -1.57 -2.24
C PRO A 54 8.45 -1.37 -3.74
N VAL A 55 7.42 -0.58 -4.04
CA VAL A 55 7.18 0.00 -5.36
C VAL A 55 7.40 1.51 -5.25
N HIS A 56 8.35 2.03 -6.02
CA HIS A 56 8.65 3.46 -6.03
C HIS A 56 7.70 4.22 -6.95
N LEU A 57 7.04 5.26 -6.43
CA LEU A 57 6.25 6.21 -7.19
C LEU A 57 7.03 7.52 -7.30
N TYR A 58 7.18 8.04 -8.51
CA TYR A 58 7.78 9.36 -8.75
C TYR A 58 6.77 10.26 -9.46
N VAL A 59 6.45 11.40 -8.85
CA VAL A 59 5.46 12.36 -9.35
C VAL A 59 6.14 13.70 -9.63
N THR A 60 6.10 14.14 -10.89
CA THR A 60 6.62 15.45 -11.30
C THR A 60 5.50 16.49 -11.35
N SER A 61 5.85 17.75 -11.15
CA SER A 61 4.92 18.89 -11.26
C SER A 61 4.59 19.24 -12.72
#